data_AF-A0A7W4UIP2-F1
#
_entry.id   AF-A0A7W4UIP2-F1
#
_cell.length_a   1.000
_cell.length_b   1.000
_cell.length_c   1.000
_cell.angle_alpha   90.00
_cell.angle_beta   90.00
_cell.angle_gamma   90.00
#
_symmetry.space_group_name_H-M   'P 1'
#
loop_
_entity.id
_entity.type
_entity.pdbx_description
1 polymer ?
#
loop_
_entity_poly.entity_id
_entity_poly.type
_entity_poly.pdbx_seq_one_letter_code
_entity_poly.pdbx_strand_id
1 'polypeptide(L)'
;MHPTRPILPEQRRRLPRAVWVLVLVGAVALGVGLPAWTEAADAARYPVTAEDLATGRAALDALAVKGRAPKTGYDRDEFGQAWADVDRNGCDTRNDILRRDLTALTFKPGTRDCVVLRGTLADPYGGEVIEFERGPRSSEVQIDHVVALNDAWQKGAQQWTPEVREAFANDPANLLAVDGPLNQKKGASDAATWLPPRSGYRCVYVLRQIRVKAAYGLWVTAAEHDAMDRQLDRCRVAPAAGSTLTPGG
;
A
#
# COMPACT_ATOMS: atom_id res chain seq x y z
N MET A 1 46.34 -42.48 50.87
CA MET A 1 46.32 -41.00 50.93
C MET A 1 46.19 -40.47 49.51
N HIS A 2 45.04 -39.92 49.15
CA HIS A 2 44.81 -39.33 47.82
C HIS A 2 45.46 -37.94 47.73
N PRO A 3 46.25 -37.62 46.69
CA PRO A 3 46.73 -36.27 46.48
C PRO A 3 45.59 -35.40 45.94
N THR A 4 45.22 -34.36 46.70
CA THR A 4 44.34 -33.30 46.24
C THR A 4 45.04 -32.47 45.17
N ARG A 5 44.44 -32.39 43.97
CA ARG A 5 44.91 -31.47 42.92
C ARG A 5 44.57 -30.03 43.30
N PRO A 6 45.51 -29.07 43.16
CA PRO A 6 45.23 -27.67 43.41
C PRO A 6 44.31 -27.11 42.32
N ILE A 7 43.25 -26.41 42.74
CA ILE A 7 42.38 -25.64 41.85
C ILE A 7 43.11 -24.33 41.53
N LEU A 8 43.56 -24.16 40.28
CA LEU A 8 44.11 -22.89 39.81
C LEU A 8 42.96 -21.87 39.66
N PRO A 9 43.14 -20.61 40.08
CA PRO A 9 42.13 -19.58 39.90
C PRO A 9 41.98 -19.28 38.40
N GLU A 10 40.75 -19.40 37.90
CA GLU A 10 40.41 -19.06 36.52
C GLU A 10 40.56 -17.54 36.33
N GLN A 11 41.69 -17.12 35.75
CA GLN A 11 41.90 -15.72 35.39
C GLN A 11 40.93 -15.34 34.26
N ARG A 12 39.77 -14.80 34.62
CA ARG A 12 38.86 -14.15 33.66
C ARG A 12 39.57 -12.96 33.03
N ARG A 13 40.11 -13.14 31.82
CA ARG A 13 40.66 -12.06 30.99
C ARG A 13 39.54 -11.06 30.74
N ARG A 14 39.57 -9.92 31.43
CA ARG A 14 38.65 -8.80 31.17
C ARG A 14 39.06 -8.15 29.86
N LEU A 15 38.23 -8.28 28.83
CA LEU A 15 38.44 -7.57 27.57
C LEU A 15 38.55 -6.07 27.83
N PRO A 16 39.49 -5.37 27.16
CA PRO A 16 39.70 -3.95 27.38
C PRO A 16 38.42 -3.17 27.02
N ARG A 17 38.13 -2.09 27.76
CA ARG A 17 36.92 -1.26 27.58
C ARG A 17 36.70 -0.82 26.12
N ALA A 18 37.77 -0.58 25.37
CA ALA A 18 37.73 -0.26 23.94
C ALA A 18 37.08 -1.36 23.08
N VAL A 19 37.30 -2.65 23.40
CA VAL A 19 36.68 -3.77 22.67
C VAL A 19 35.17 -3.80 22.95
N TRP A 20 34.74 -3.53 24.19
CA TRP A 20 33.31 -3.45 24.51
C TRP A 20 32.62 -2.26 23.86
N VAL A 21 33.28 -1.10 23.77
CA VAL A 21 32.77 0.06 23.04
C VAL A 21 32.62 -0.24 21.54
N LEU A 22 33.61 -0.89 20.92
CA LEU A 22 33.54 -1.28 19.50
C LEU A 22 32.44 -2.30 19.23
N VAL A 23 32.25 -3.29 20.11
CA VAL A 23 31.15 -4.28 20.01
C VAL A 23 29.80 -3.60 20.14
N LEU A 24 29.63 -2.65 21.08
CA LEU A 24 28.39 -1.88 21.23
C LEU A 24 28.11 -1.00 20.01
N VAL A 25 29.11 -0.26 19.52
CA VAL A 25 28.96 0.58 18.31
C VAL A 25 28.63 -0.29 17.09
N GLY A 26 29.29 -1.43 16.92
CA GLY A 26 29.01 -2.39 15.85
C GLY A 26 27.59 -2.97 15.94
N ALA A 27 27.15 -3.35 17.14
CA ALA A 27 25.79 -3.87 17.36
C ALA A 27 24.71 -2.79 17.14
N VAL A 28 24.97 -1.54 17.52
CA VAL A 28 24.05 -0.41 17.27
C VAL A 28 24.02 -0.06 15.78
N ALA A 29 25.17 0.01 15.10
CA ALA A 29 25.24 0.29 13.67
C ALA A 29 24.56 -0.81 12.84
N LEU A 30 24.75 -2.08 13.19
CA LEU A 30 24.05 -3.22 12.57
C LEU A 30 22.55 -3.17 12.88
N GLY A 31 22.17 -2.94 14.13
CA GLY A 31 20.78 -2.87 14.57
C GLY A 31 19.96 -1.73 13.95
N VAL A 32 20.59 -0.58 13.67
CA VAL A 32 19.96 0.57 12.99
C VAL A 32 20.00 0.42 11.48
N GLY A 33 21.06 -0.17 10.92
CA GLY A 33 21.19 -0.39 9.48
C GLY A 33 20.17 -1.39 8.95
N LEU A 34 20.04 -2.56 9.62
CA LEU A 34 19.22 -3.68 9.15
C LEU A 34 17.76 -3.27 8.80
N PRO A 35 17.01 -2.54 9.65
CA PRO A 35 15.66 -2.08 9.32
C PRO A 35 15.61 -1.20 8.07
N ALA A 36 16.50 -0.21 7.96
CA ALA A 36 16.54 0.70 6.81
C ALA A 36 16.83 -0.03 5.49
N TRP A 37 17.73 -1.01 5.52
CA TRP A 37 18.01 -1.87 4.35
C TRP A 37 16.79 -2.72 3.97
N THR A 38 16.08 -3.30 4.95
CA THR A 38 14.88 -4.11 4.66
C THR A 38 13.74 -3.27 4.08
N GLU A 39 13.52 -2.06 4.58
CA GLU A 39 12.50 -1.15 4.02
C GLU A 39 12.87 -0.67 2.61
N ALA A 40 14.15 -0.36 2.37
CA ALA A 40 14.62 0.02 1.06
C ALA A 40 14.45 -1.10 0.03
N ALA A 41 14.79 -2.33 0.41
CA ALA A 41 14.63 -3.52 -0.44
C ALA A 41 13.15 -3.82 -0.71
N ASP A 42 12.27 -3.66 0.27
CA ASP A 42 10.83 -3.85 0.07
C ASP A 42 10.23 -2.77 -0.82
N ALA A 43 10.60 -1.51 -0.63
CA ALA A 43 10.17 -0.40 -1.48
C ALA A 43 10.65 -0.55 -2.93
N ALA A 44 11.82 -1.18 -3.15
CA ALA A 44 12.32 -1.47 -4.49
C ALA A 44 11.48 -2.50 -5.27
N ARG A 45 10.57 -3.23 -4.60
CA ARG A 45 9.55 -4.07 -5.25
C ARG A 45 8.42 -3.26 -5.88
N TYR A 46 8.32 -1.99 -5.50
CA TYR A 46 7.31 -1.04 -5.98
C TYR A 46 7.98 0.21 -6.56
N PRO A 47 8.83 0.06 -7.59
CA PRO A 47 9.51 1.20 -8.15
C PRO A 47 8.52 2.12 -8.88
N VAL A 48 8.80 3.41 -8.87
CA VAL A 48 8.07 4.42 -9.65
C VAL A 48 9.00 5.07 -10.66
N THR A 49 8.47 5.62 -11.75
CA THR A 49 9.29 6.42 -12.64
C THR A 49 9.55 7.81 -12.03
N ALA A 50 10.61 8.49 -12.48
CA ALA A 50 10.86 9.87 -12.07
C ALA A 50 9.70 10.79 -12.50
N GLU A 51 9.12 10.53 -13.66
CA GLU A 51 7.95 11.24 -14.20
C GLU A 51 6.70 11.03 -13.34
N ASP A 52 6.44 9.79 -12.91
CA ASP A 52 5.32 9.45 -12.03
C ASP A 52 5.40 10.22 -10.71
N LEU A 53 6.60 10.29 -10.12
CA LEU A 53 6.85 10.99 -8.86
C LEU A 53 6.72 12.51 -9.04
N ALA A 54 7.30 13.06 -10.11
CA ALA A 54 7.21 14.50 -10.39
C ALA A 54 5.75 14.93 -10.63
N THR A 55 5.01 14.15 -11.43
CA THR A 55 3.58 14.37 -11.69
C THR A 55 2.76 14.25 -10.40
N GLY A 56 3.07 13.26 -9.55
CA GLY A 56 2.43 13.08 -8.26
C GLY A 56 2.64 14.25 -7.30
N ARG A 57 3.86 14.79 -7.23
CA ARG A 57 4.16 15.98 -6.40
C ARG A 57 3.40 17.21 -6.91
N ALA A 58 3.47 17.48 -8.21
CA ALA A 58 2.75 18.60 -8.81
C ALA A 58 1.23 18.48 -8.59
N ALA A 59 0.68 17.26 -8.70
CA ALA A 59 -0.73 17.01 -8.42
C ALA A 59 -1.07 17.24 -6.95
N LEU A 60 -0.24 16.77 -6.00
CA LEU A 60 -0.42 17.01 -4.57
C LEU A 60 -0.43 18.51 -4.23
N ASP A 61 0.53 19.26 -4.76
CA ASP A 61 0.64 20.72 -4.57
C ASP A 61 -0.58 21.48 -5.11
N ALA A 62 -1.23 20.92 -6.15
CA ALA A 62 -2.43 21.50 -6.76
C ALA A 62 -3.74 21.11 -6.05
N LEU A 63 -3.73 20.09 -5.17
CA LEU A 63 -4.93 19.73 -4.42
C LEU A 63 -5.31 20.84 -3.45
N ALA A 64 -6.59 21.20 -3.43
CA ALA A 64 -7.07 22.12 -2.41
C ALA A 64 -6.86 21.51 -1.01
N VAL A 65 -6.45 22.33 -0.05
CA VAL A 65 -6.30 21.93 1.36
C VAL A 65 -7.45 22.54 2.17
N LYS A 66 -8.32 21.71 2.72
CA LYS A 66 -9.51 22.13 3.49
C LYS A 66 -9.81 21.15 4.63
N GLY A 67 -10.64 21.57 5.58
CA GLY A 67 -11.20 20.66 6.59
C GLY A 67 -12.13 19.59 5.99
N ARG A 68 -12.49 18.58 6.78
CA ARG A 68 -13.51 17.60 6.40
C ARG A 68 -14.89 18.26 6.41
N ALA A 69 -15.68 18.04 5.36
CA ALA A 69 -17.11 18.35 5.38
C ALA A 69 -17.87 17.35 6.28
N PRO A 70 -19.11 17.68 6.70
CA PRO A 70 -19.97 16.76 7.44
C PRO A 70 -20.22 15.44 6.69
N LYS A 71 -20.51 14.37 7.43
CA LYS A 71 -20.95 13.08 6.87
C LYS A 71 -22.46 13.02 6.60
N THR A 72 -23.19 14.10 6.85
CA THR A 72 -24.65 14.15 6.70
C THR A 72 -25.04 13.76 5.28
N GLY A 73 -26.02 12.87 5.16
CA GLY A 73 -26.51 12.37 3.88
C GLY A 73 -25.61 11.33 3.20
N TYR A 74 -24.50 10.93 3.82
CA TYR A 74 -23.70 9.83 3.28
C TYR A 74 -24.45 8.51 3.43
N ASP A 75 -24.70 7.87 2.29
CA ASP A 75 -25.00 6.45 2.16
C ASP A 75 -24.06 5.86 1.09
N ARG A 76 -23.77 4.56 1.16
CA ARG A 76 -22.93 3.91 0.13
C ARG A 76 -23.67 3.85 -1.21
N ASP A 77 -25.00 3.74 -1.18
CA ASP A 77 -25.85 3.64 -2.37
C ASP A 77 -25.90 4.96 -3.17
N GLU A 78 -25.48 6.07 -2.56
CA GLU A 78 -25.25 7.34 -3.26
C GLU A 78 -24.16 7.23 -4.35
N PHE A 79 -23.32 6.21 -4.30
CA PHE A 79 -22.29 5.92 -5.30
C PHE A 79 -22.75 4.95 -6.39
N GLY A 80 -24.06 4.77 -6.56
CA GLY A 80 -24.62 3.96 -7.63
C GLY A 80 -24.46 2.46 -7.40
N GLN A 81 -24.56 1.68 -8.47
CA GLN A 81 -24.51 0.23 -8.34
C GLN A 81 -23.11 -0.22 -7.92
N ALA A 82 -23.04 -0.98 -6.82
CA ALA A 82 -21.81 -1.62 -6.40
C ALA A 82 -21.32 -2.60 -7.48
N TRP A 83 -20.09 -2.39 -7.94
CA TRP A 83 -19.44 -3.21 -8.97
C TRP A 83 -20.18 -3.18 -10.31
N ALA A 84 -20.70 -2.02 -10.70
CA ALA A 84 -21.31 -1.84 -12.02
C ALA A 84 -20.33 -2.21 -13.14
N ASP A 85 -20.83 -2.76 -14.24
CA ASP A 85 -20.07 -2.97 -15.48
C ASP A 85 -20.03 -1.63 -16.26
N VAL A 86 -19.18 -0.72 -15.80
CA VAL A 86 -19.13 0.67 -16.30
C VAL A 86 -18.46 0.78 -17.66
N ASP A 87 -17.59 -0.16 -18.02
CA ASP A 87 -16.92 -0.22 -19.33
C ASP A 87 -17.70 -1.08 -20.37
N ARG A 88 -18.74 -1.79 -19.92
CA ARG A 88 -19.63 -2.65 -20.70
C ARG A 88 -18.89 -3.80 -21.38
N ASN A 89 -17.86 -4.32 -20.73
CA ASN A 89 -17.11 -5.48 -21.20
C ASN A 89 -17.86 -6.81 -20.93
N GLY A 90 -18.92 -6.78 -20.11
CA GLY A 90 -19.75 -7.93 -19.73
C GLY A 90 -19.35 -8.58 -18.40
N CYS A 91 -18.36 -8.04 -17.70
CA CYS A 91 -17.91 -8.44 -16.38
C CYS A 91 -18.24 -7.33 -15.37
N ASP A 92 -18.60 -7.69 -14.14
CA ASP A 92 -18.70 -6.69 -13.07
C ASP A 92 -17.32 -6.15 -12.70
N THR A 93 -17.25 -4.88 -12.26
CA THR A 93 -15.97 -4.24 -11.91
C THR A 93 -15.19 -5.05 -10.87
N ARG A 94 -15.85 -5.74 -9.93
CA ARG A 94 -15.14 -6.57 -8.93
C ARG A 94 -14.34 -7.67 -9.62
N ASN A 95 -14.93 -8.33 -10.60
CA ASN A 95 -14.28 -9.40 -11.35
C ASN A 95 -13.16 -8.86 -12.25
N ASP A 96 -13.30 -7.66 -12.80
CA ASP A 96 -12.21 -7.01 -13.53
C ASP A 96 -11.00 -6.73 -12.63
N ILE A 97 -11.23 -6.24 -11.42
CA ILE A 97 -10.14 -6.00 -10.46
C ILE A 97 -9.51 -7.31 -9.99
N LEU A 98 -10.32 -8.35 -9.70
CA LEU A 98 -9.77 -9.67 -9.36
C LEU A 98 -8.94 -10.24 -10.51
N ARG A 99 -9.41 -10.13 -11.76
CA ARG A 99 -8.67 -10.58 -12.94
C ARG A 99 -7.37 -9.81 -13.14
N ARG A 100 -7.37 -8.50 -12.88
CA ARG A 100 -6.19 -7.63 -13.00
C ARG A 100 -5.13 -7.94 -11.94
N ASP A 101 -5.58 -8.12 -10.69
CA ASP A 101 -4.68 -8.12 -9.53
C ASP A 101 -4.28 -9.51 -9.05
N LEU A 102 -5.04 -10.56 -9.42
CA LEU A 102 -4.69 -11.93 -9.07
C LEU A 102 -3.91 -12.62 -10.19
N THR A 103 -3.14 -13.63 -9.79
CA THR A 103 -2.46 -14.57 -10.69
C THR A 103 -3.05 -15.98 -10.55
N ALA A 104 -2.59 -16.96 -11.33
CA ALA A 104 -3.04 -18.35 -11.25
C ALA A 104 -4.58 -18.51 -11.29
N LEU A 105 -5.23 -17.75 -12.17
CA LEU A 105 -6.69 -17.60 -12.20
C LEU A 105 -7.41 -18.87 -12.64
N THR A 106 -8.56 -19.12 -12.02
CA THR A 106 -9.59 -20.05 -12.52
C THR A 106 -10.90 -19.31 -12.68
N PHE A 107 -11.54 -19.43 -13.84
CA PHE A 107 -12.82 -18.78 -14.14
C PHE A 107 -13.98 -19.76 -14.12
N LYS A 108 -15.18 -19.23 -13.89
CA LYS A 108 -16.42 -20.01 -13.99
C LYS A 108 -16.70 -20.34 -15.46
N PRO A 109 -16.89 -21.62 -15.82
CA PRO A 109 -17.26 -22.00 -17.17
C PRO A 109 -18.53 -21.27 -17.66
N GLY A 110 -18.55 -20.93 -18.95
CA GLY A 110 -19.68 -20.23 -19.57
C GLY A 110 -19.80 -18.74 -19.25
N THR A 111 -18.80 -18.14 -18.59
CA THR A 111 -18.82 -16.70 -18.25
C THR A 111 -17.89 -15.84 -19.10
N ARG A 112 -17.30 -16.40 -20.18
CA ARG A 112 -16.31 -15.71 -21.03
C ARG A 112 -15.14 -15.12 -20.23
N ASP A 113 -14.63 -15.90 -19.27
CA ASP A 113 -13.55 -15.51 -18.36
C ASP A 113 -13.83 -14.24 -17.55
N CYS A 114 -15.10 -13.98 -17.21
CA CYS A 114 -15.49 -12.92 -16.28
C CYS A 114 -15.44 -13.37 -14.83
N VAL A 115 -16.17 -14.43 -14.47
CA VAL A 115 -16.35 -14.74 -13.03
C VAL A 115 -15.14 -15.48 -12.49
N VAL A 116 -14.29 -14.78 -11.73
CA VAL A 116 -13.13 -15.37 -11.06
C VAL A 116 -13.60 -16.26 -9.91
N LEU A 117 -13.23 -17.54 -9.97
CA LEU A 117 -13.48 -18.54 -8.93
C LEU A 117 -12.29 -18.69 -7.98
N ARG A 118 -11.06 -18.65 -8.51
CA ARG A 118 -9.82 -18.78 -7.73
C ARG A 118 -8.71 -17.92 -8.32
N GLY A 119 -7.73 -17.59 -7.50
CA GLY A 119 -6.47 -16.98 -7.91
C GLY A 119 -5.58 -16.69 -6.70
N THR A 120 -4.36 -16.23 -6.96
CA THR A 120 -3.39 -15.93 -5.90
C THR A 120 -3.11 -14.43 -5.88
N LEU A 121 -3.33 -13.81 -4.72
CA LEU A 121 -3.03 -12.40 -4.45
C LEU A 121 -1.65 -12.29 -3.80
N ALA A 122 -0.76 -11.52 -4.41
CA ALA A 122 0.41 -10.99 -3.70
C ALA A 122 0.00 -9.66 -3.05
N ASP A 123 -0.47 -9.71 -1.80
CA ASP A 123 -1.16 -8.59 -1.16
C ASP A 123 -0.20 -7.39 -0.96
N PRO A 124 -0.53 -6.22 -1.53
CA PRO A 124 0.34 -5.05 -1.38
C PRO A 124 0.28 -4.43 0.01
N TYR A 125 -0.77 -4.68 0.81
CA TYR A 125 -0.95 -4.00 2.10
C TYR A 125 -0.16 -4.62 3.25
N GLY A 126 -0.23 -5.94 3.40
CA GLY A 126 0.45 -6.74 4.41
C GLY A 126 1.68 -7.47 3.87
N GLY A 127 1.76 -7.69 2.56
CA GLY A 127 2.85 -8.42 1.92
C GLY A 127 2.73 -9.94 1.97
N GLU A 128 1.58 -10.44 2.40
CA GLU A 128 1.26 -11.86 2.42
C GLU A 128 0.83 -12.34 1.02
N VAL A 129 0.96 -13.65 0.79
CA VAL A 129 0.39 -14.30 -0.39
C VAL A 129 -0.90 -14.99 0.04
N ILE A 130 -2.02 -14.61 -0.58
CA ILE A 130 -3.36 -15.07 -0.19
C ILE A 130 -3.99 -15.83 -1.36
N GLU A 131 -4.41 -17.06 -1.10
CA GLU A 131 -5.18 -17.85 -2.06
C GLU A 131 -6.65 -17.45 -2.01
N PHE A 132 -7.11 -16.73 -3.04
CA PHE A 132 -8.51 -16.39 -3.21
C PHE A 132 -9.30 -17.61 -3.67
N GLU A 133 -10.39 -17.89 -2.97
CA GLU A 133 -11.41 -18.85 -3.40
C GLU A 133 -12.81 -18.26 -3.20
N ARG A 134 -13.56 -18.15 -4.29
CA ARG A 134 -14.95 -17.70 -4.25
C ARG A 134 -15.79 -18.69 -3.46
N GLY A 135 -16.53 -18.17 -2.48
CA GLY A 135 -17.30 -18.93 -1.51
C GLY A 135 -17.22 -18.32 -0.10
N PRO A 136 -17.28 -19.12 0.97
CA PRO A 136 -17.26 -18.64 2.35
C PRO A 136 -16.03 -17.79 2.71
N ARG A 137 -14.91 -18.00 2.02
CA ARG A 137 -13.63 -17.30 2.24
C ARG A 137 -13.42 -16.10 1.30
N SER A 138 -14.44 -15.71 0.51
CA SER A 138 -14.30 -14.59 -0.44
C SER A 138 -13.92 -13.27 0.22
N SER A 139 -14.17 -13.12 1.52
CA SER A 139 -13.85 -11.91 2.30
C SER A 139 -12.39 -11.82 2.72
N GLU A 140 -11.59 -12.89 2.54
CA GLU A 140 -10.12 -12.87 2.74
C GLU A 140 -9.45 -11.94 1.72
N VAL A 141 -10.00 -11.84 0.50
CA VAL A 141 -9.60 -10.86 -0.51
C VAL A 141 -10.74 -9.90 -0.81
N GLN A 142 -10.55 -8.63 -0.48
CA GLN A 142 -11.51 -7.57 -0.75
C GLN A 142 -11.01 -6.65 -1.84
N ILE A 143 -11.95 -5.97 -2.51
CA ILE A 143 -11.61 -4.87 -3.40
C ILE A 143 -11.75 -3.59 -2.58
N ASP A 144 -10.62 -2.95 -2.31
CA ASP A 144 -10.57 -1.68 -1.59
C ASP A 144 -10.78 -0.50 -2.54
N HIS A 145 -11.53 0.49 -2.06
CA HIS A 145 -11.52 1.86 -2.57
C HIS A 145 -10.34 2.60 -1.94
N VAL A 146 -9.22 2.68 -2.66
CA VAL A 146 -7.95 3.24 -2.17
C VAL A 146 -8.15 4.66 -1.62
N VAL A 147 -9.01 5.47 -2.26
CA VAL A 147 -9.71 6.59 -1.63
C VAL A 147 -11.12 6.12 -1.25
N ALA A 148 -11.37 5.97 0.05
CA ALA A 148 -12.63 5.43 0.55
C ALA A 148 -13.84 6.32 0.19
N LEU A 149 -14.99 5.71 -0.11
CA LEU A 149 -16.20 6.44 -0.52
C LEU A 149 -16.65 7.49 0.51
N ASN A 150 -16.63 7.16 1.81
CA ASN A 150 -16.96 8.10 2.88
C ASN A 150 -15.90 9.22 3.02
N ASP A 151 -14.62 8.92 2.78
CA ASP A 151 -13.58 9.97 2.76
C ASP A 151 -13.82 10.94 1.59
N ALA A 152 -14.11 10.41 0.40
CA ALA A 152 -14.45 11.19 -0.77
C ALA A 152 -15.70 12.05 -0.54
N TRP A 153 -16.75 11.51 0.11
CA TRP A 153 -17.95 12.26 0.47
C TRP A 153 -17.63 13.54 1.24
N GLN A 154 -16.84 13.40 2.30
CA GLN A 154 -16.40 14.52 3.15
C GLN A 154 -15.39 15.45 2.46
N LYS A 155 -14.90 15.09 1.28
CA LYS A 155 -13.82 15.78 0.56
C LYS A 155 -14.19 16.20 -0.87
N GLY A 156 -15.47 16.20 -1.20
CA GLY A 156 -15.99 16.78 -2.45
C GLY A 156 -17.11 15.97 -3.10
N ALA A 157 -17.17 14.67 -2.87
CA ALA A 157 -18.08 13.80 -3.60
C ALA A 157 -19.57 14.06 -3.33
N GLN A 158 -19.92 14.69 -2.21
CA GLN A 158 -21.30 15.10 -1.94
C GLN A 158 -21.83 16.17 -2.91
N GLN A 159 -20.95 16.84 -3.67
CA GLN A 159 -21.31 17.87 -4.67
C GLN A 159 -21.38 17.30 -6.09
N TRP A 160 -20.98 16.05 -6.28
CA TRP A 160 -20.98 15.40 -7.58
C TRP A 160 -22.37 14.96 -7.99
N THR A 161 -22.57 14.82 -9.30
CA THR A 161 -23.75 14.12 -9.82
C THR A 161 -23.67 12.63 -9.48
N PRO A 162 -24.81 11.90 -9.45
CA PRO A 162 -24.81 10.45 -9.25
C PRO A 162 -23.87 9.70 -10.20
N GLU A 163 -23.79 10.11 -11.46
CA GLU A 163 -22.96 9.46 -12.49
C GLU A 163 -21.47 9.58 -12.18
N VAL A 164 -21.02 10.73 -11.67
CA VAL A 164 -19.62 10.92 -11.27
C VAL A 164 -19.30 10.11 -10.02
N ARG A 165 -20.24 9.97 -9.07
CA ARG A 165 -20.06 9.10 -7.89
C ARG A 165 -19.98 7.62 -8.30
N GLU A 166 -20.83 7.18 -9.22
CA GLU A 166 -20.77 5.81 -9.75
C GLU A 166 -19.48 5.53 -10.52
N ALA A 167 -19.03 6.47 -11.35
CA ALA A 167 -17.74 6.37 -12.02
C ALA A 167 -16.59 6.28 -11.01
N PHE A 168 -16.57 7.12 -9.98
CA PHE A 168 -15.54 7.07 -8.93
C PHE A 168 -15.52 5.74 -8.15
N ALA A 169 -16.69 5.17 -7.88
CA ALA A 169 -16.80 3.92 -7.13
C ALA A 169 -16.43 2.69 -7.96
N ASN A 170 -16.44 2.79 -9.30
CA ASN A 170 -16.10 1.70 -10.20
C ASN A 170 -14.80 1.94 -10.99
N ASP A 171 -14.10 3.05 -10.75
CA ASP A 171 -12.84 3.37 -11.42
C ASP A 171 -11.72 2.40 -11.02
N PRO A 172 -11.15 1.62 -11.96
CA PRO A 172 -10.02 0.76 -11.68
C PRO A 172 -8.81 1.49 -11.08
N ALA A 173 -8.62 2.78 -11.32
CA ALA A 173 -7.57 3.59 -10.68
C ALA A 173 -7.83 3.80 -9.18
N ASN A 174 -9.08 3.75 -8.72
CA ASN A 174 -9.43 3.81 -7.29
C ASN A 174 -9.60 2.43 -6.64
N LEU A 175 -9.57 1.33 -7.40
CA LEU A 175 -9.86 -0.02 -6.88
C LEU A 175 -8.66 -0.96 -6.85
N LEU A 176 -8.48 -1.72 -5.76
CA LEU A 176 -7.35 -2.65 -5.59
C LEU A 176 -7.76 -3.91 -4.83
N ALA A 177 -7.40 -5.10 -5.31
CA ALA A 177 -7.54 -6.33 -4.53
C ALA A 177 -6.50 -6.37 -3.40
N VAL A 178 -6.96 -6.58 -2.16
CA VAL A 178 -6.13 -6.52 -0.94
C VAL A 178 -6.60 -7.51 0.12
N ASP A 179 -5.76 -7.73 1.13
CA ASP A 179 -6.15 -8.43 2.36
C ASP A 179 -7.39 -7.81 3.02
N GLY A 180 -8.40 -8.65 3.25
CA GLY A 180 -9.69 -8.24 3.79
C GLY A 180 -9.63 -7.66 5.20
N PRO A 181 -8.98 -8.30 6.19
CA PRO A 181 -8.77 -7.73 7.52
C PRO A 181 -8.06 -6.36 7.51
N LEU A 182 -7.03 -6.16 6.69
CA LEU A 182 -6.35 -4.87 6.55
C LEU A 182 -7.26 -3.81 5.94
N ASN A 183 -8.06 -4.17 4.94
CA ASN A 183 -9.07 -3.27 4.38
C ASN A 183 -10.14 -2.85 5.41
N GLN A 184 -10.58 -3.78 6.25
CA GLN A 184 -11.50 -3.49 7.36
C GLN A 184 -10.86 -2.55 8.40
N LYS A 185 -9.57 -2.75 8.71
CA LYS A 185 -8.81 -1.85 9.61
C LYS A 185 -8.65 -0.44 9.01
N LYS A 186 -8.43 -0.34 7.69
CA LYS A 186 -8.41 0.94 6.97
C LYS A 186 -9.74 1.67 7.11
N GLY A 187 -10.85 0.99 6.84
CA GLY A 187 -12.18 1.57 6.88
C GLY A 187 -12.29 2.81 5.97
N ALA A 188 -12.80 3.92 6.53
CA ALA A 188 -12.94 5.20 5.83
C ALA A 188 -11.76 6.17 6.06
N SER A 189 -10.62 5.67 6.52
CA SER A 189 -9.46 6.48 6.87
C SER A 189 -8.79 7.08 5.64
N ASP A 190 -8.23 8.29 5.80
CA ASP A 190 -7.32 8.89 4.83
C ASP A 190 -5.85 8.55 5.14
N ALA A 191 -4.93 9.01 4.28
CA ALA A 191 -3.49 8.76 4.44
C ALA A 191 -2.88 9.31 5.75
N ALA A 192 -3.52 10.28 6.40
CA ALA A 192 -3.08 10.75 7.72
C ALA A 192 -3.40 9.75 8.84
N THR A 193 -4.54 9.05 8.70
CA THR A 193 -5.07 8.17 9.75
C THR A 193 -4.60 6.73 9.57
N TRP A 194 -4.48 6.27 8.32
CA TRP A 194 -4.10 4.90 8.02
C TRP A 194 -3.22 4.83 6.77
N LEU A 195 -2.12 4.08 6.89
CA LEU A 195 -1.26 3.67 5.78
C LEU A 195 -1.08 2.15 5.84
N PRO A 196 -0.87 1.48 4.70
CA PRO A 196 -0.56 0.06 4.69
C PRO A 196 0.57 -0.32 5.67
N PRO A 197 0.44 -1.41 6.44
CA PRO A 197 1.50 -1.86 7.34
C PRO A 197 2.83 -2.09 6.61
N ARG A 198 2.79 -2.61 5.39
CA ARG A 198 3.95 -2.77 4.52
C ARG A 198 4.49 -1.41 4.07
N SER A 199 5.54 -0.93 4.74
CA SER A 199 6.06 0.42 4.52
C SER A 199 6.61 0.64 3.11
N GLY A 200 7.15 -0.40 2.46
CA GLY A 200 7.64 -0.32 1.09
C GLY A 200 6.56 0.02 0.04
N TYR A 201 5.29 -0.27 0.31
CA TYR A 201 4.19 0.02 -0.61
C TYR A 201 3.61 1.45 -0.45
N ARG A 202 3.91 2.15 0.65
CA ARG A 202 3.22 3.39 1.04
C ARG A 202 3.38 4.52 0.02
N CYS A 203 4.55 4.66 -0.63
CA CYS A 203 4.74 5.64 -1.69
C CYS A 203 3.74 5.43 -2.84
N VAL A 204 3.65 4.20 -3.38
CA VAL A 204 2.76 3.88 -4.50
C VAL A 204 1.30 4.02 -4.09
N TYR A 205 0.97 3.64 -2.85
CA TYR A 205 -0.36 3.85 -2.28
C TYR A 205 -0.76 5.33 -2.26
N VAL A 206 0.10 6.23 -1.77
CA VAL A 206 -0.24 7.67 -1.75
C VAL A 206 -0.24 8.29 -3.14
N LEU A 207 0.67 7.89 -4.04
CA LEU A 207 0.68 8.36 -5.43
C LEU A 207 -0.63 8.03 -6.13
N ARG A 208 -1.14 6.82 -5.88
CA ARG A 208 -2.44 6.39 -6.38
C ARG A 208 -3.59 7.24 -5.81
N GLN A 209 -3.60 7.49 -4.51
CA GLN A 209 -4.58 8.37 -3.89
C GLN A 209 -4.54 9.80 -4.46
N ILE A 210 -3.35 10.36 -4.64
CA ILE A 210 -3.17 11.71 -5.21
C ILE A 210 -3.74 11.77 -6.62
N ARG A 211 -3.43 10.79 -7.47
CA ARG A 211 -3.95 10.72 -8.85
C ARG A 211 -5.47 10.66 -8.87
N VAL A 212 -6.06 9.80 -8.04
CA VAL A 212 -7.53 9.69 -7.92
C VAL A 212 -8.12 11.01 -7.41
N LYS A 213 -7.57 11.59 -6.35
CA LYS A 213 -8.08 12.86 -5.80
C LYS A 213 -7.99 14.00 -6.80
N ALA A 214 -6.88 14.09 -7.54
CA ALA A 214 -6.69 15.09 -8.59
C ALA A 214 -7.68 14.89 -9.75
N ALA A 215 -7.85 13.66 -10.24
CA ALA A 215 -8.76 13.35 -11.35
C ALA A 215 -10.23 13.69 -11.04
N TYR A 216 -10.63 13.55 -9.77
CA TYR A 216 -12.00 13.79 -9.34
C TYR A 216 -12.21 15.14 -8.62
N GLY A 217 -11.16 15.98 -8.52
CA GLY A 217 -11.26 17.28 -7.84
C GLY A 217 -11.58 17.18 -6.34
N LEU A 218 -11.16 16.10 -5.68
CA LEU A 218 -11.25 15.95 -4.24
C LEU A 218 -10.19 16.81 -3.54
N TRP A 219 -10.53 17.40 -2.40
CA TRP A 219 -9.53 18.08 -1.56
C TRP A 219 -8.91 17.13 -0.53
N VAL A 220 -7.85 17.59 0.11
CA VAL A 220 -7.19 16.90 1.23
C VAL A 220 -7.26 17.75 2.50
N THR A 221 -7.11 17.11 3.65
CA THR A 221 -6.82 17.85 4.89
C THR A 221 -5.34 18.21 4.96
N ALA A 222 -4.96 19.22 5.76
CA ALA A 222 -3.55 19.56 5.96
C ALA A 222 -2.73 18.35 6.47
N ALA A 223 -3.27 17.60 7.44
CA ALA A 223 -2.61 16.41 7.96
C ALA A 223 -2.46 15.30 6.90
N GLU A 224 -3.43 15.15 6.00
CA GLU A 224 -3.37 14.18 4.90
C GLU A 224 -2.35 14.60 3.85
N HIS A 225 -2.34 15.89 3.46
CA HIS A 225 -1.36 16.46 2.57
C HIS A 225 0.07 16.18 3.08
N ASP A 226 0.34 16.53 4.34
CA ASP A 226 1.66 16.32 4.94
C ASP A 226 2.02 14.83 5.03
N ALA A 227 1.03 13.96 5.28
CA ALA A 227 1.26 12.52 5.30
C ALA A 227 1.61 11.96 3.92
N MET A 228 0.92 12.42 2.87
CA MET A 228 1.21 12.07 1.49
C MET A 228 2.59 12.53 1.08
N ASP A 229 2.94 13.81 1.31
CA ASP A 229 4.24 14.38 0.96
C ASP A 229 5.40 13.60 1.60
N ARG A 230 5.30 13.29 2.91
CA ARG A 230 6.28 12.44 3.60
C ARG A 230 6.46 11.04 3.00
N GLN A 231 5.42 10.48 2.36
CA GLN A 231 5.55 9.19 1.69
C GLN A 231 6.13 9.34 0.27
N LEU A 232 5.92 10.48 -0.40
CA LEU A 232 6.56 10.77 -1.70
C LEU A 232 8.09 10.88 -1.58
N ASP A 233 8.60 11.34 -0.43
CA ASP A 233 10.05 11.33 -0.13
C ASP A 233 10.66 9.94 0.01
N ARG A 234 9.81 8.92 0.17
CA ARG A 234 10.22 7.52 0.37
C ARG A 234 10.10 6.67 -0.88
N CYS A 235 9.69 7.27 -2.00
CA CYS A 235 9.57 6.59 -3.28
C CYS A 235 10.93 6.06 -3.77
N ARG A 236 10.92 4.83 -4.29
CA ARG A 236 12.08 4.27 -5.00
C ARG A 236 11.92 4.49 -6.48
N VAL A 237 12.73 5.38 -7.03
CA VAL A 237 12.71 5.70 -8.46
C VAL A 237 13.49 4.63 -9.22
N ALA A 238 12.85 4.02 -10.22
CA ALA A 238 13.52 3.10 -11.14
C ALA A 238 14.65 3.84 -11.88
N PRO A 239 15.80 3.19 -12.14
CA PRO A 239 16.79 3.74 -13.07
C PRO A 239 16.12 3.99 -14.42
N ALA A 240 16.47 5.11 -15.07
CA ALA A 240 15.99 5.39 -16.42
C ALA A 240 16.35 4.22 -17.36
N ALA A 241 15.40 3.81 -18.20
CA ALA A 241 15.63 2.79 -19.21
C ALA A 241 16.81 3.22 -20.10
N GLY A 242 17.94 2.52 -19.99
CA GLY A 242 19.18 2.84 -20.72
C GLY A 242 20.44 2.98 -19.86
N SER A 243 20.31 3.10 -18.54
CA SER A 243 21.47 3.06 -17.62
C SER A 243 21.96 1.63 -17.43
N THR A 244 22.77 1.16 -18.37
CA THR A 244 23.60 -0.03 -18.14
C THR A 244 24.54 0.27 -16.98
N LEU A 245 24.33 -0.42 -15.85
CA LEU A 245 25.32 -0.51 -14.79
C LEU A 245 26.55 -1.19 -15.41
N THR A 246 27.56 -0.40 -15.75
CA THR A 246 28.88 -0.95 -16.06
C THR A 246 29.42 -1.52 -14.75
N PRO A 247 29.69 -2.83 -14.63
CA PRO A 247 30.39 -3.36 -13.46
C PRO A 247 31.79 -2.75 -13.48
N GLY A 248 32.14 -1.97 -12.46
CA GLY A 248 33.49 -1.45 -12.30
C GLY A 248 34.48 -2.61 -12.21
N GLY A 249 35.53 -2.54 -13.03
CA GLY A 249 36.67 -3.45 -13.02
C GLY A 249 37.70 -3.12 -11.95
#